data_AF-Q6NKV5-F1
#
_entry.id   AF-Q6NKV5-F1
#
_cell.length_a   1.000
_cell.length_b   1.000
_cell.length_c   1.000
_cell.angle_alpha   90.00
_cell.angle_beta   90.00
_cell.angle_gamma   90.00
#
_symmetry.space_group_name_H-M   'P 1'
#
loop_
_entity.id
_entity.type
_entity.pdbx_description
1 polymer ?
#
loop_
_entity_poly.entity_id
_entity_poly.type
_entity_poly.pdbx_seq_one_letter_code
_entity_poly.pdbx_strand_id
1 'polypeptide(L)'
;MAKISSLLALLFIILSSIMINHLHVASSTKWCVAKMNATNAQLQGNINFGCSEGVDCGPIQPGGSCYIPNSLVNHASFVMNAYYQSHGRTKKACSFKNTGTFAVTDLSFGKCVYVS
;
A
#
# COMPACT_ATOMS: atom_id res chain seq x y z
N MET A 1 26.37 21.15 45.77
CA MET A 1 25.02 20.58 45.58
C MET A 1 24.40 20.91 44.22
N ALA A 2 24.56 22.13 43.66
CA ALA A 2 23.98 22.50 42.36
C ALA A 2 24.47 21.70 41.13
N LYS A 3 25.74 21.28 41.09
CA LYS A 3 26.31 20.53 39.95
C LYS A 3 25.66 19.15 39.74
N ILE A 4 25.35 18.43 40.83
CA ILE A 4 24.68 17.12 40.76
C ILE A 4 23.25 17.26 40.23
N SER A 5 22.52 18.29 40.66
CA SER A 5 21.17 18.57 40.15
C SER A 5 21.19 18.89 38.65
N SER A 6 22.17 19.65 38.17
CA SER A 6 22.36 19.93 36.74
C SER A 6 22.67 18.67 35.92
N LEU A 7 23.56 17.80 36.42
CA LEU A 7 23.86 16.49 35.79
C LEU A 7 22.64 15.57 35.70
N LEU A 8 21.83 15.50 36.76
CA LEU A 8 20.59 14.71 36.77
C LEU A 8 19.57 15.25 35.77
N ALA A 9 19.39 16.59 35.69
CA ALA A 9 18.49 17.21 34.73
C ALA A 9 18.92 16.94 33.27
N LEU A 10 20.22 17.03 32.98
CA LEU A 10 20.78 16.65 31.68
C LEU A 10 20.54 15.18 31.35
N LEU A 11 20.74 14.27 32.33
CA LEU A 11 20.47 12.85 32.15
C LEU A 11 18.99 12.58 31.83
N PHE A 12 18.05 13.25 32.50
CA PHE A 12 16.61 13.15 32.21
C PHE A 12 16.25 13.65 30.82
N ILE A 13 16.82 14.77 30.37
CA ILE A 13 16.60 15.28 29.00
C ILE A 13 17.13 14.28 27.98
N ILE A 14 18.33 13.73 28.19
CA ILE A 14 18.92 12.71 27.29
C ILE A 14 18.05 11.44 27.29
N LEU A 15 17.63 10.94 28.46
CA LEU A 15 16.73 9.78 28.57
C LEU A 15 15.37 10.01 27.90
N SER A 16 14.81 11.21 28.02
CA SER A 16 13.56 11.58 27.31
C SER A 16 13.74 11.66 25.79
N SER A 17 14.91 12.11 25.33
CA SER A 17 15.25 12.17 23.90
C SER A 17 15.37 10.77 23.28
N ILE A 18 15.87 9.79 24.05
CA ILE A 18 15.94 8.39 23.60
C ILE A 18 14.52 7.82 23.35
N MET A 19 13.52 8.21 24.14
CA MET A 19 12.13 7.74 23.94
C MET A 19 11.49 8.25 22.64
N ILE A 20 11.90 9.44 22.15
CA ILE A 20 11.37 10.00 20.88
C ILE A 20 11.88 9.20 19.67
N ASN A 21 13.12 8.69 19.72
CA ASN A 21 13.68 7.86 18.64
C ASN A 21 13.01 6.49 18.52
N HIS A 22 12.25 6.06 19.53
CA HIS A 22 11.53 4.78 19.53
C HIS A 22 10.11 4.86 18.98
N LEU A 23 9.71 5.98 18.35
CA LEU A 23 8.58 5.93 17.42
C LEU A 23 9.04 5.12 16.20
N HIS A 24 9.09 3.79 16.37
CA HIS A 24 8.98 2.85 15.28
C HIS A 24 7.70 3.27 14.55
N VAL A 25 7.88 3.98 13.44
CA VAL A 25 6.87 4.06 12.40
C VAL A 25 6.60 2.61 12.06
N ALA A 26 5.55 2.03 12.64
CA ALA A 26 5.07 0.72 12.25
C ALA A 26 4.77 0.84 10.76
N SER A 27 5.70 0.38 9.92
CA SER A 27 5.51 0.29 8.49
C SER A 27 4.52 -0.84 8.27
N SER A 28 3.23 -0.57 8.53
CA SER A 28 2.17 -1.48 8.18
C SER A 28 2.24 -1.67 6.67
N THR A 29 2.47 -2.91 6.22
CA THR A 29 2.26 -3.26 4.82
C THR A 29 0.88 -2.78 4.39
N LYS A 30 0.83 -2.02 3.30
CA LYS A 30 -0.41 -1.51 2.71
C LYS A 30 -0.53 -2.05 1.31
N TRP A 31 -1.76 -2.37 0.93
CA TRP A 31 -2.11 -2.73 -0.43
C TRP A 31 -2.98 -1.63 -1.03
N CYS A 32 -2.82 -1.39 -2.32
CA CYS A 32 -3.70 -0.49 -3.05
C CYS A 32 -4.78 -1.28 -3.78
N VAL A 33 -6.05 -0.98 -3.52
CA VAL A 33 -7.19 -1.70 -4.09
C VAL A 33 -8.18 -0.73 -4.72
N ALA A 34 -8.99 -1.24 -5.63
CA ALA A 34 -10.05 -0.46 -6.25
C ALA A 34 -11.17 -0.17 -5.23
N LYS A 35 -11.74 1.03 -5.28
CA LYS A 35 -12.94 1.36 -4.52
C LYS A 35 -14.14 0.63 -5.10
N MET A 36 -14.99 0.12 -4.22
CA MET A 36 -16.23 -0.59 -4.59
C MET A 36 -17.23 0.28 -5.35
N ASN A 37 -17.14 1.61 -5.24
CA ASN A 37 -18.02 2.55 -5.94
C ASN A 37 -17.42 3.10 -7.25
N ALA A 38 -16.25 2.63 -7.68
CA ALA A 38 -15.70 2.99 -8.98
C ALA A 38 -16.54 2.37 -10.11
N THR A 39 -16.82 3.15 -11.15
CA THR A 39 -17.57 2.67 -12.32
C THR A 39 -16.75 1.65 -13.12
N ASN A 40 -17.42 0.76 -13.86
CA ASN A 40 -16.73 -0.21 -14.73
C ASN A 40 -15.76 0.46 -15.71
N ALA A 41 -16.10 1.64 -16.24
CA ALA A 41 -15.22 2.40 -17.12
C ALA A 41 -13.96 2.89 -16.41
N GLN A 42 -14.08 3.34 -15.15
CA GLN A 42 -12.92 3.72 -14.34
C GLN A 42 -12.04 2.51 -14.01
N LEU A 43 -12.65 1.38 -13.62
CA LEU A 43 -11.93 0.15 -13.31
C LEU A 43 -11.15 -0.37 -14.53
N GLN A 44 -11.79 -0.43 -15.69
CA GLN A 44 -11.12 -0.81 -16.93
C GLN A 44 -10.02 0.18 -17.31
N GLY A 45 -10.25 1.48 -17.11
CA GLY A 45 -9.23 2.52 -17.31
C GLY A 45 -8.00 2.32 -16.41
N ASN A 46 -8.20 1.92 -15.14
CA ASN A 46 -7.11 1.63 -14.21
C ASN A 46 -6.31 0.40 -14.62
N ILE A 47 -6.99 -0.67 -15.06
CA ILE A 47 -6.35 -1.87 -15.61
C ILE A 47 -5.48 -1.46 -16.80
N ASN A 48 -6.09 -0.81 -17.81
CA ASN A 48 -5.38 -0.40 -19.03
C ASN A 48 -4.16 0.45 -18.72
N PHE A 49 -4.29 1.43 -17.80
CA PHE A 49 -3.17 2.27 -17.37
C PHE A 49 -2.07 1.48 -16.68
N GLY A 50 -2.40 0.62 -15.72
CA GLY A 50 -1.39 -0.19 -15.04
C GLY A 50 -0.63 -1.09 -16.02
N CYS A 51 -1.34 -1.77 -16.92
CA CYS A 51 -0.72 -2.63 -17.94
C CYS A 51 0.17 -1.81 -18.90
N SER A 52 -0.25 -0.60 -19.30
CA SER A 52 0.55 0.25 -20.19
C SER A 52 1.81 0.80 -19.52
N GLU A 53 1.79 0.96 -18.20
CA GLU A 53 2.93 1.43 -17.39
C GLU A 53 3.84 0.27 -16.90
N GLY A 54 3.74 -0.91 -17.54
CA GLY A 54 4.67 -2.01 -17.31
C GLY A 54 4.28 -2.99 -16.19
N VAL A 55 3.06 -2.92 -15.66
CA VAL A 55 2.52 -3.99 -14.80
C VAL A 55 2.20 -5.23 -15.64
N ASP A 56 2.61 -6.41 -15.18
CA ASP A 56 2.18 -7.67 -15.79
C ASP A 56 0.69 -7.93 -15.52
N CYS A 57 -0.11 -7.88 -16.57
CA CYS A 57 -1.54 -8.14 -16.54
C CYS A 57 -1.93 -9.57 -16.96
N GLY A 58 -0.96 -10.45 -17.22
CA GLY A 58 -1.18 -11.88 -17.47
C GLY A 58 -1.96 -12.58 -16.35
N PRO A 59 -1.68 -12.33 -15.05
CA PRO A 59 -2.39 -12.98 -13.94
C PRO A 59 -3.90 -12.77 -13.93
N ILE A 60 -4.41 -11.65 -14.47
CA ILE A 60 -5.86 -11.35 -14.48
C ILE A 60 -6.57 -11.82 -15.76
N GLN A 61 -5.83 -12.32 -16.76
CA GLN A 61 -6.44 -12.85 -17.99
C GLN A 61 -7.08 -14.23 -17.75
N PRO A 62 -7.98 -14.69 -18.63
CA PRO A 62 -8.52 -16.04 -18.56
C PRO A 62 -7.41 -17.09 -18.43
N GLY A 63 -7.49 -17.94 -17.40
CA GLY A 63 -6.46 -18.94 -17.07
C GLY A 63 -5.31 -18.43 -16.19
N GLY A 64 -5.24 -17.13 -15.93
CA GLY A 64 -4.28 -16.50 -15.02
C GLY A 64 -4.57 -16.79 -13.54
N SER A 65 -3.55 -16.62 -12.70
CA SER A 65 -3.61 -16.92 -11.26
C SER A 65 -4.56 -16.03 -10.45
N CYS A 66 -4.86 -14.84 -10.96
CA CYS A 66 -5.74 -13.82 -10.39
C CYS A 66 -7.02 -13.59 -11.22
N TYR A 67 -7.36 -14.51 -12.12
CA TYR A 67 -8.60 -14.41 -12.89
C TYR A 67 -9.84 -14.55 -11.99
N ILE A 68 -9.78 -15.40 -10.96
CA ILE A 68 -10.89 -15.64 -10.03
C ILE A 68 -10.67 -14.83 -8.74
N PRO A 69 -11.70 -14.09 -8.26
CA PRO A 69 -13.04 -13.96 -8.84
C PRO A 69 -13.04 -13.09 -10.10
N ASN A 70 -13.76 -13.53 -11.14
CA ASN A 70 -13.87 -12.83 -12.43
C ASN A 70 -14.76 -11.59 -12.29
N SER A 71 -14.18 -10.53 -11.74
CA SER A 71 -14.82 -9.22 -11.59
C SER A 71 -13.81 -8.12 -11.86
N LEU A 72 -14.29 -7.03 -12.48
CA LEU A 72 -13.46 -5.87 -12.78
C LEU A 72 -12.82 -5.26 -11.53
N VAL A 73 -13.51 -5.29 -10.38
CA VAL A 73 -12.97 -4.75 -9.13
C VAL A 73 -11.74 -5.54 -8.68
N ASN A 74 -11.77 -6.88 -8.74
CA ASN A 74 -10.64 -7.71 -8.31
C ASN A 74 -9.47 -7.62 -9.29
N HIS A 75 -9.75 -7.63 -10.60
CA HIS A 75 -8.73 -7.46 -11.62
C HIS A 75 -8.06 -6.09 -11.52
N ALA A 76 -8.85 -5.02 -11.38
CA ALA A 76 -8.31 -3.68 -11.16
C ALA A 76 -7.52 -3.60 -9.86
N SER A 77 -8.02 -4.16 -8.75
CA SER A 77 -7.32 -4.14 -7.46
C SER A 77 -5.95 -4.81 -7.55
N PHE A 78 -5.82 -5.94 -8.24
CA PHE A 78 -4.54 -6.62 -8.42
C PHE A 78 -3.56 -5.74 -9.20
N VAL A 79 -3.98 -5.20 -10.35
CA VAL A 79 -3.14 -4.34 -11.20
C VAL A 79 -2.75 -3.04 -10.47
N MET A 80 -3.70 -2.41 -9.79
CA MET A 80 -3.49 -1.19 -9.01
C MET A 80 -2.51 -1.41 -7.86
N ASN A 81 -2.61 -2.55 -7.17
CA ASN A 81 -1.66 -2.91 -6.14
C ASN A 81 -0.25 -3.10 -6.71
N ALA A 82 -0.11 -3.88 -7.79
CA ALA A 82 1.18 -4.11 -8.43
C ALA A 82 1.82 -2.80 -8.90
N TYR A 83 1.04 -1.90 -9.51
CA TYR A 83 1.48 -0.56 -9.86
C TYR A 83 1.94 0.24 -8.63
N TYR A 84 1.15 0.26 -7.57
CA TYR A 84 1.49 0.96 -6.33
C TYR A 84 2.82 0.48 -5.72
N GLN A 85 3.06 -0.84 -5.70
CA GLN A 85 4.32 -1.38 -5.18
C GLN A 85 5.51 -1.04 -6.05
N SER A 86 5.37 -1.05 -7.39
CA SER A 86 6.45 -0.72 -8.31
C SER A 86 6.69 0.79 -8.44
N HIS A 87 5.74 1.64 -8.06
CA HIS A 87 5.80 3.11 -8.23
C HIS A 87 5.96 3.85 -6.88
N GLY A 88 6.80 3.30 -6.01
CA GLY A 88 7.28 4.00 -4.80
C GLY A 88 6.31 4.05 -3.63
N ARG A 89 5.26 3.20 -3.62
CA ARG A 89 4.34 3.06 -2.47
C ARG A 89 3.73 4.39 -2.00
N THR A 90 3.45 5.31 -2.92
CA THR A 90 2.94 6.65 -2.59
C THR A 90 1.42 6.72 -2.62
N LYS A 91 0.84 7.67 -1.88
CA LYS A 91 -0.60 8.00 -1.97
C LYS A 91 -1.02 8.37 -3.40
N LYS A 92 -0.14 9.04 -4.15
CA LYS A 92 -0.39 9.40 -5.55
C LYS A 92 -0.47 8.16 -6.44
N ALA A 93 0.46 7.22 -6.27
CA ALA A 93 0.47 5.95 -7.00
C ALA A 93 -0.80 5.13 -6.75
N CYS A 94 -1.36 5.17 -5.53
CA CYS A 94 -2.61 4.48 -5.23
C CYS A 94 -3.89 5.25 -5.60
N SER A 95 -3.81 6.53 -5.98
CA SER A 95 -5.02 7.34 -6.15
C SER A 95 -5.87 6.90 -7.34
N PHE A 96 -5.26 6.63 -8.50
CA PHE A 96 -5.96 6.29 -9.76
C PHE A 96 -7.18 7.19 -10.02
N LYS A 97 -6.97 8.52 -10.06
CA LYS A 97 -8.07 9.50 -10.18
C LYS A 97 -9.15 9.34 -9.08
N ASN A 98 -8.70 9.12 -7.84
CA ASN A 98 -9.52 8.86 -6.65
C ASN A 98 -10.36 7.57 -6.67
N THR A 99 -10.04 6.60 -7.52
CA THR A 99 -10.72 5.30 -7.58
C THR A 99 -9.96 4.19 -6.87
N GLY A 100 -8.73 4.45 -6.41
CA GLY A 100 -8.00 3.56 -5.51
C GLY A 100 -8.07 3.98 -4.05
N THR A 101 -7.88 3.00 -3.17
CA THR A 101 -7.85 3.17 -1.72
C THR A 101 -6.89 2.17 -1.09
N PHE A 102 -6.39 2.46 0.11
CA PHE A 102 -5.58 1.52 0.86
C PHE A 102 -6.46 0.48 1.55
N ALA A 103 -6.12 -0.79 1.35
CA ALA A 103 -6.62 -1.89 2.17
C ALA A 103 -5.70 -2.10 3.38
N VAL A 104 -6.30 -2.41 4.53
CA VAL A 104 -5.59 -2.77 5.76
C VAL A 104 -5.40 -4.28 5.91
N THR A 105 -5.97 -5.05 4.99
CA THR A 105 -5.92 -6.52 4.98
C THR A 105 -5.41 -6.98 3.63
N ASP A 106 -4.58 -8.01 3.65
CA ASP A 106 -4.14 -8.69 2.44
C ASP A 106 -5.36 -9.35 1.76
N LEU A 107 -5.56 -9.04 0.47
CA LEU A 107 -6.63 -9.61 -0.34
C LEU A 107 -6.16 -10.78 -1.21
N SER A 108 -4.95 -11.29 -0.97
CA SER A 108 -4.44 -12.50 -1.61
C SER A 108 -5.34 -13.70 -1.33
N PHE A 109 -5.62 -14.49 -2.35
CA PHE A 109 -6.46 -15.69 -2.24
C PHE A 109 -5.99 -16.77 -3.21
N GLY A 110 -5.83 -18.00 -2.70
CA GLY A 110 -5.38 -19.14 -3.51
C GLY A 110 -4.03 -18.86 -4.18
N LYS A 111 -4.02 -18.85 -5.52
CA LYS A 111 -2.82 -18.55 -6.32
C LYS A 111 -2.66 -17.06 -6.63
N CYS A 112 -3.66 -16.24 -6.32
CA CYS A 112 -3.60 -14.81 -6.53
C CYS A 112 -2.92 -14.13 -5.34
N VAL A 113 -1.69 -13.65 -5.53
CA VAL A 113 -0.89 -13.02 -4.47
C VAL A 113 -0.68 -11.55 -4.79
N TYR A 114 -1.15 -10.68 -3.90
CA TYR A 114 -0.93 -9.25 -3.96
C TYR A 114 0.47 -8.95 -3.41
N VAL A 115 1.34 -8.46 -4.28
CA VAL A 115 2.69 -8.02 -3.89
C VAL A 115 2.64 -6.95 -2.78
N SER A 116 3.57 -7.02 -1.82
CA SER A 116 3.67 -6.14 -0.64
C SER A 116 4.94 -5.31 -0.63
#